data_AF-A0A3B8JCK3-F1
#
_entry.id   AF-A0A3B8JCK3-F1
#
_cell.length_a   1.000
_cell.length_b   1.000
_cell.length_c   1.000
_cell.angle_alpha   90.00
_cell.angle_beta   90.00
_cell.angle_gamma   90.00
#
_symmetry.space_group_name_H-M   'P 1'
#
loop_
_entity.id
_entity.type
_entity.pdbx_description
1 polymer ?
#
loop_
_entity_poly.entity_id
_entity_poly.type
_entity_poly.pdbx_seq_one_letter_code
_entity_poly.pdbx_strand_id
1 'polypeptide(L)'
;NFPQAPVNRSPAWLQGLLDTPTPPDLIGPAVTFLILSGVTVFYRAPDESILPLVLALGVGCNVYFLNRKERQFGRAVLITLIGLIVGVGLGTVLGGLLKAQLTTIGFTGEKFSTMVTFFLFWLISSFLR
;
A
#
# COMPACT_ATOMS: atom_id res chain seq x y z
N ASN A 1 -43.54 25.23 -9.53
CA ASN A 1 -42.18 24.79 -9.92
C ASN A 1 -41.20 25.19 -8.84
N PHE A 2 -40.78 24.25 -8.00
CA PHE A 2 -39.72 24.50 -7.01
C PHE A 2 -38.35 24.34 -7.67
N PRO A 3 -37.38 25.25 -7.45
CA PRO A 3 -36.02 25.08 -7.95
C PRO A 3 -35.37 23.88 -7.26
N GLN A 4 -34.99 22.88 -8.06
CA GLN A 4 -34.24 21.72 -7.59
C GLN A 4 -32.83 22.19 -7.24
N ALA A 5 -32.44 22.09 -5.97
CA ALA A 5 -31.06 22.36 -5.54
C ALA A 5 -30.09 21.45 -6.33
N PRO A 6 -28.92 21.96 -6.78
CA PRO A 6 -28.00 21.15 -7.54
C PRO A 6 -27.54 19.96 -6.70
N VAL A 7 -27.90 18.75 -7.15
CA VAL A 7 -27.39 17.49 -6.61
C VAL A 7 -25.87 17.61 -6.59
N ASN A 8 -25.28 17.49 -5.41
CA ASN A 8 -23.85 17.61 -5.14
C ASN A 8 -23.07 16.68 -6.08
N ARG A 9 -22.62 17.23 -7.23
CA ARG A 9 -21.80 16.51 -8.21
C ARG A 9 -20.42 16.39 -7.61
N SER A 10 -20.17 15.29 -6.91
CA SER A 10 -18.82 14.83 -6.61
C SER A 10 -18.00 14.94 -7.90
N PRO A 11 -16.82 15.58 -7.88
CA PRO A 11 -16.10 15.92 -9.09
C PRO A 11 -15.69 14.63 -9.84
N ALA A 12 -15.64 14.67 -11.17
CA ALA A 12 -15.48 13.48 -12.02
C ALA A 12 -14.24 12.61 -11.68
N TRP A 13 -13.23 13.21 -11.05
CA TRP A 13 -12.04 12.52 -10.56
C TRP A 13 -12.27 11.64 -9.32
N LEU A 14 -13.33 11.88 -8.55
CA LEU A 14 -13.79 11.06 -7.41
C LEU A 14 -14.71 9.92 -7.86
N GLN A 15 -15.39 10.09 -9.01
CA GLN A 15 -16.32 9.09 -9.56
C GLN A 15 -15.59 7.92 -10.27
N GLY A 16 -14.29 8.05 -10.56
CA GLY A 16 -13.47 7.03 -11.23
C GLY A 16 -12.42 6.36 -10.35
N LEU A 17 -12.48 6.53 -9.02
CA LEU A 17 -11.49 5.95 -8.10
C LEU A 17 -11.61 4.42 -7.95
N LEU A 18 -12.77 3.85 -8.28
CA LEU A 18 -13.02 2.42 -8.20
C LEU A 18 -13.15 1.86 -9.63
N ASP A 19 -12.03 1.40 -10.20
CA ASP A 19 -12.05 0.74 -11.50
C ASP A 19 -12.34 -0.76 -11.34
N THR A 20 -12.99 -1.38 -12.33
CA THR A 20 -13.18 -2.85 -12.32
C THR A 20 -11.85 -3.48 -12.72
N PRO A 21 -11.17 -4.23 -11.85
CA PRO A 21 -9.78 -4.62 -12.09
C PRO A 21 -9.70 -5.56 -13.29
N THR A 22 -8.93 -5.16 -14.31
CA THR A 22 -8.56 -6.04 -15.43
C THR A 22 -7.45 -6.99 -14.94
N PRO A 23 -7.49 -8.31 -15.22
CA PRO A 23 -6.56 -9.30 -14.66
C PRO A 23 -5.04 -8.98 -14.73
N PRO A 24 -4.48 -8.39 -15.80
CA PRO A 24 -3.05 -8.10 -15.86
C PRO A 24 -2.60 -6.97 -14.90
N ASP A 25 -3.52 -6.08 -14.50
CA ASP A 25 -3.24 -4.97 -13.60
C ASP A 25 -3.18 -5.37 -12.11
N LEU A 26 -3.62 -6.60 -11.80
CA LEU A 26 -3.58 -7.21 -10.47
C LEU A 26 -2.28 -8.00 -10.25
N ILE A 27 -1.78 -8.67 -11.30
CA ILE A 27 -0.64 -9.59 -11.22
C ILE A 27 0.68 -8.82 -11.04
N GLY A 28 0.87 -7.70 -11.75
CA GLY A 28 2.10 -6.90 -11.66
C GLY A 28 2.42 -6.43 -10.23
N PRO A 29 1.47 -5.73 -9.56
CA PRO A 29 1.62 -5.34 -8.16
C PRO A 29 1.71 -6.54 -7.22
N ALA A 30 0.91 -7.59 -7.44
CA ALA A 30 0.94 -8.79 -6.61
C ALA A 30 2.33 -9.42 -6.57
N VAL A 31 2.95 -9.62 -7.74
CA VAL A 31 4.28 -10.22 -7.84
C VAL A 31 5.33 -9.33 -7.21
N THR A 32 5.29 -8.02 -7.43
CA THR A 32 6.30 -7.10 -6.87
C THR A 32 6.23 -7.04 -5.34
N PHE A 33 5.04 -6.84 -4.75
CA PHE A 33 4.91 -6.78 -3.29
C PHE A 33 5.11 -8.14 -2.63
N LEU A 34 4.80 -9.25 -3.31
CA LEU A 34 5.09 -10.59 -2.80
C LEU A 34 6.59 -10.87 -2.80
N ILE A 35 7.32 -10.47 -3.84
CA ILE A 35 8.79 -10.57 -3.87
C ILE A 35 9.40 -9.70 -2.76
N LEU A 36 8.99 -8.44 -2.62
CA LEU A 36 9.50 -7.55 -1.56
C LEU A 36 9.18 -8.08 -0.16
N SER A 37 7.97 -8.62 0.05
CA SER A 37 7.60 -9.27 1.30
C SER A 37 8.37 -10.57 1.55
N GLY A 38 8.69 -11.33 0.51
CA GLY A 38 9.56 -12.49 0.62
C GLY A 38 10.96 -12.06 1.07
N VAL A 39 11.52 -11.02 0.45
CA VAL A 39 12.83 -10.48 0.80
C VAL A 39 12.86 -10.03 2.27
N THR A 40 11.81 -9.37 2.79
CA THR A 40 11.81 -8.97 4.22
C THR A 40 11.74 -10.15 5.20
N VAL A 41 11.08 -11.25 4.82
CA VAL A 41 10.97 -12.45 5.67
C VAL A 41 12.23 -13.31 5.61
N PHE A 42 12.76 -13.56 4.41
CA PHE A 42 13.91 -14.43 4.20
C PHE A 42 15.25 -13.74 4.51
N TYR A 43 15.33 -12.41 4.40
CA TYR A 43 16.54 -11.66 4.72
C TYR A 43 16.64 -11.41 6.23
N ARG A 44 17.30 -12.33 6.95
CA ARG A 44 17.53 -12.25 8.39
C ARG A 44 18.88 -11.58 8.69
N ALA A 45 18.93 -10.25 8.48
CA ALA A 45 20.09 -9.45 8.88
C ALA A 45 20.00 -9.03 10.37
N PRO A 46 21.13 -8.89 11.09
CA PRO A 46 21.16 -8.51 12.50
C PRO A 46 20.63 -7.09 12.77
N ASP A 47 20.83 -6.16 11.84
CA ASP A 47 20.65 -4.72 12.08
C ASP A 47 19.37 -4.11 11.49
N GLU A 48 18.45 -4.90 10.94
CA GLU A 48 17.18 -4.45 10.29
C GLU A 48 17.28 -3.25 9.34
N SER A 49 18.49 -2.83 8.97
CA SER A 49 18.80 -1.58 8.29
C SER A 49 18.35 -1.58 6.83
N ILE A 50 18.00 -2.76 6.30
CA ILE A 50 17.45 -2.91 4.96
C ILE A 50 15.94 -2.62 4.91
N LEU A 51 15.21 -2.69 6.04
CA LEU A 51 13.76 -2.49 6.05
C LEU A 51 13.34 -1.13 5.44
N PRO A 52 13.97 0.00 5.79
CA PRO A 52 13.67 1.29 5.17
C PRO A 52 13.97 1.32 3.66
N LEU A 53 15.03 0.62 3.22
CA LEU A 53 15.38 0.52 1.80
C LEU A 53 14.31 -0.25 1.03
N VAL A 54 13.85 -1.40 1.55
CA VAL A 54 12.80 -2.20 0.90
C VAL A 54 11.47 -1.43 0.89
N LEU A 55 11.15 -0.71 1.97
CA LEU A 55 9.98 0.17 2.01
C LEU A 55 10.07 1.28 0.95
N ALA A 56 11.22 1.94 0.83
CA ALA A 56 11.43 2.99 -0.18
C ALA A 56 11.28 2.44 -1.61
N LEU A 57 11.82 1.25 -1.88
CA LEU A 57 11.60 0.55 -3.16
C LEU A 57 10.12 0.23 -3.37
N GLY A 58 9.42 -0.25 -2.34
CA GLY A 58 7.99 -0.53 -2.41
C GLY A 58 7.15 0.71 -2.69
N VAL A 59 7.48 1.86 -2.09
CA VAL A 59 6.85 3.16 -2.40
C VAL A 59 7.12 3.53 -3.85
N GLY A 60 8.37 3.44 -4.31
CA GLY A 60 8.76 3.75 -5.69
C GLY A 60 8.02 2.90 -6.73
N CYS A 61 7.93 1.59 -6.49
CA CYS A 61 7.15 0.69 -7.33
C CYS A 61 5.66 1.05 -7.33
N ASN A 62 5.08 1.33 -6.15
CA ASN A 62 3.67 1.72 -6.03
C ASN A 62 3.37 2.99 -6.84
N VAL A 63 4.19 4.04 -6.66
CA VAL A 63 4.07 5.30 -7.41
C VAL A 63 4.23 5.06 -8.91
N TYR A 64 5.18 4.23 -9.33
CA TYR A 64 5.39 3.93 -10.75
C TYR A 64 4.18 3.25 -11.39
N PHE A 65 3.61 2.21 -10.76
CA PHE A 65 2.44 1.51 -11.27
C PHE A 65 1.22 2.44 -11.33
N LEU A 66 1.01 3.25 -10.29
CA LEU A 66 -0.12 4.17 -10.20
C LEU A 66 0.01 5.33 -11.20
N ASN A 67 1.22 5.88 -11.38
CA ASN A 67 1.50 6.89 -12.38
C ASN A 67 1.34 6.37 -13.82
N ARG A 68 1.64 5.09 -14.06
CA ARG A 68 1.43 4.46 -15.37
C ARG A 68 -0.07 4.33 -15.71
N LYS A 69 -0.95 4.15 -14.71
CA LYS A 69 -2.40 4.00 -14.90
C LYS A 69 -3.13 5.34 -15.04
N GLU A 70 -2.87 6.32 -14.16
CA GLU A 70 -3.57 7.61 -14.22
C GLU A 70 -2.92 8.66 -15.14
N ARG A 71 -1.63 8.52 -15.46
CA ARG A 71 -0.79 9.62 -16.01
C ARG A 71 -0.77 10.88 -15.13
N GLN A 72 -1.17 10.77 -13.86
CA GLN A 72 -1.21 11.87 -12.89
C GLN A 72 -0.29 11.58 -11.69
N PHE A 73 0.99 11.92 -11.84
CA PHE A 73 2.03 11.67 -10.85
C PHE A 73 1.69 12.21 -9.45
N GLY A 74 1.09 13.41 -9.36
CA GLY A 74 0.78 14.04 -8.07
C GLY A 74 -0.25 13.27 -7.24
N ARG A 75 -1.30 12.73 -7.88
CA ARG A 75 -2.33 11.93 -7.19
C ARG A 75 -1.76 10.59 -6.76
N ALA A 76 -0.99 9.96 -7.64
CA ALA A 76 -0.29 8.73 -7.33
C ALA A 76 0.56 8.88 -6.06
N VAL A 77 1.39 9.92 -6.00
CA VAL A 77 2.22 10.19 -4.81
C VAL A 77 1.37 10.41 -3.56
N LEU A 78 0.34 11.25 -3.61
CA LEU A 78 -0.56 11.50 -2.47
C LEU A 78 -1.21 10.22 -1.93
N ILE A 79 -1.74 9.39 -2.82
CA ILE A 79 -2.36 8.11 -2.48
C ILE A 79 -1.34 7.17 -1.84
N THR A 80 -0.13 7.06 -2.42
CA THR A 80 0.92 6.22 -1.84
C THR A 80 1.36 6.70 -0.46
N LEU A 81 1.39 8.02 -0.24
CA LEU A 81 1.78 8.63 1.03
C LEU A 81 0.72 8.39 2.11
N ILE A 82 -0.56 8.53 1.77
CA ILE A 82 -1.68 8.19 2.66
C ILE A 82 -1.64 6.68 2.99
N GLY A 83 -1.46 5.84 1.97
CA GLY A 83 -1.31 4.39 2.14
C GLY A 83 -0.16 4.00 3.04
N LEU A 84 0.97 4.72 2.94
CA LEU A 84 2.15 4.49 3.76
C LEU A 84 1.85 4.81 5.23
N ILE A 85 1.26 5.98 5.49
CA ILE A 85 0.91 6.40 6.85
C ILE A 85 -0.10 5.42 7.47
N VAL A 86 -1.14 5.07 6.72
CA VAL A 86 -2.17 4.13 7.17
C VAL A 86 -1.57 2.74 7.39
N GLY A 87 -0.72 2.25 6.49
CA GLY A 87 -0.10 0.93 6.58
C GLY A 87 0.89 0.80 7.72
N VAL A 88 1.77 1.78 7.90
CA VAL A 88 2.70 1.81 9.04
C VAL A 88 1.93 1.98 10.35
N GLY A 89 0.91 2.85 10.38
CA GLY A 89 0.06 3.05 11.55
C GLY A 89 -0.66 1.77 11.96
N LEU A 90 -1.37 1.13 11.03
CA LEU A 90 -2.07 -0.13 11.27
C LEU A 90 -1.09 -1.25 11.62
N GLY A 91 0.03 -1.36 10.90
CA GLY A 91 1.07 -2.35 11.15
C GLY A 91 1.69 -2.23 12.54
N THR A 92 1.88 -1.00 13.03
CA THR A 92 2.40 -0.75 14.38
C THR A 92 1.39 -1.10 15.46
N VAL A 93 0.12 -0.70 15.28
CA VAL A 93 -0.96 -1.02 16.23
C VAL A 93 -1.16 -2.54 16.31
N LEU A 94 -1.29 -3.21 15.16
CA LEU A 94 -1.45 -4.65 15.09
C LEU A 94 -0.20 -5.38 15.62
N GLY A 95 1.01 -4.93 15.28
CA GLY A 95 2.25 -5.49 15.80
C GLY A 95 2.40 -5.33 17.32
N GLY A 96 1.88 -4.25 17.89
CA GLY A 96 1.79 -4.06 19.35
C GLY A 96 0.82 -5.03 20.02
N LEU A 97 -0.37 -5.22 19.43
CA LEU A 97 -1.39 -6.16 19.94
C LEU A 97 -0.94 -7.62 19.82
N LEU A 98 -0.24 -7.96 18.75
CA LEU A 98 0.25 -9.30 18.44
C LEU A 98 1.67 -9.56 18.96
N LYS A 99 2.24 -8.62 19.73
CA LYS A 99 3.65 -8.68 20.20
C LYS A 99 3.98 -10.01 20.87
N ALA A 100 3.08 -10.52 21.72
CA ALA A 100 3.26 -11.79 22.43
C ALA A 100 3.30 -13.01 21.47
N GLN A 101 2.51 -12.99 20.40
CA GLN A 101 2.52 -14.05 19.39
C GLN A 101 3.74 -13.94 18.47
N LEU A 102 4.13 -12.70 18.13
CA LEU A 102 5.30 -12.40 17.31
C LEU A 102 6.61 -12.87 17.95
N THR A 103 6.81 -12.60 19.25
CA THR A 103 8.00 -13.06 19.97
C THR A 103 8.09 -14.57 20.06
N THR A 104 6.95 -15.28 20.09
CA THR A 104 6.91 -16.75 20.11
C THR A 104 7.37 -17.35 18.77
N ILE A 105 7.17 -16.63 17.66
CA ILE A 105 7.55 -17.05 16.30
C ILE A 105 8.93 -16.46 15.92
N GLY A 106 9.57 -15.69 16.81
CA GLY A 106 10.86 -15.04 16.55
C GLY A 106 10.79 -13.94 15.49
N PHE A 107 9.62 -13.32 15.31
CA PHE A 107 9.40 -12.16 14.45
C PHE A 107 9.44 -10.86 15.25
N THR A 108 10.09 -9.85 14.70
CA THR A 108 10.13 -8.48 15.21
C THR A 108 8.90 -7.71 14.78
N GLY A 109 8.50 -6.73 15.59
CA GLY A 109 7.34 -5.87 15.30
C GLY A 109 7.51 -5.10 13.99
N GLU A 110 8.73 -4.68 13.66
CA GLU A 110 9.03 -3.96 12.42
C GLU A 110 8.75 -4.81 11.18
N LYS A 111 9.10 -6.10 11.19
CA LYS A 111 8.85 -7.02 10.06
C LYS A 111 7.36 -7.22 9.80
N PHE A 112 6.56 -7.29 10.86
CA PHE A 112 5.11 -7.39 10.70
C PHE A 112 4.51 -6.10 10.16
N SER A 113 4.95 -4.94 10.66
CA SER A 113 4.48 -3.64 10.19
C SER A 113 4.81 -3.40 8.70
N THR A 114 6.01 -3.78 8.26
CA THR A 114 6.41 -3.70 6.85
C THR A 114 5.60 -4.64 5.95
N MET A 115 5.30 -5.85 6.42
CA MET A 115 4.46 -6.80 5.69
C MET A 115 3.02 -6.30 5.50
N VAL A 116 2.43 -5.72 6.55
CA VAL A 116 1.10 -5.07 6.49
C VAL A 116 1.14 -3.87 5.53
N THR A 117 2.22 -3.09 5.54
CA THR A 117 2.40 -1.95 4.64
C THR A 117 2.46 -2.39 3.17
N PHE A 118 3.19 -3.47 2.86
CA PHE A 118 3.22 -4.02 1.50
C PHE A 118 1.89 -4.60 1.07
N PHE A 119 1.15 -5.24 1.98
CA PHE A 119 -0.20 -5.71 1.68
C PHE A 119 -1.14 -4.55 1.33
N LEU A 120 -1.05 -3.43 2.05
CA LEU A 120 -1.79 -2.21 1.73
C LEU A 120 -1.36 -1.59 0.42
N PHE A 121 -0.05 -1.52 0.13
CA PHE A 121 0.43 -1.05 -1.17
C PHE A 121 -0.04 -1.92 -2.33
N TRP A 122 -0.09 -3.24 -2.13
CA TRP A 122 -0.68 -4.15 -3.10
C TRP A 122 -2.16 -3.84 -3.35
N LEU A 123 -2.94 -3.62 -2.28
CA LEU A 123 -4.36 -3.30 -2.38
C LEU A 123 -4.58 -1.95 -3.08
N ILE A 124 -3.81 -0.93 -2.70
CA ILE A 124 -3.84 0.40 -3.32
C ILE A 124 -3.49 0.32 -4.81
N SER A 125 -2.41 -0.38 -5.17
CA SER A 125 -1.97 -0.49 -6.56
C SER A 125 -2.93 -1.31 -7.44
N SER A 126 -3.67 -2.24 -6.82
CA SER A 126 -4.62 -3.12 -7.51
C SER A 126 -6.02 -2.52 -7.68
N PHE A 127 -6.50 -1.76 -6.68
CA PHE A 127 -7.87 -1.26 -6.64
C PHE A 127 -8.02 0.24 -6.94
N LEU A 128 -6.96 1.05 -6.79
CA LEU A 128 -6.99 2.44 -7.23
C LEU A 128 -6.44 2.54 -8.66
N ARG A 129 -7.18 3.29 -9.49
CA ARG A 129 -6.68 3.74 -10.79
C ARG A 129 -5.58 4.76 -10.59
#